data_AF-A0AAW4KM36-F1
#
_entry.id   AF-A0AAW4KM36-F1
#
_cell.length_a   1.000
_cell.length_b   1.000
_cell.length_c   1.000
_cell.angle_alpha   90.00
_cell.angle_beta   90.00
_cell.angle_gamma   90.00
#
_symmetry.space_group_name_H-M   'P 1'
#
loop_
_entity.id
_entity.type
_entity.pdbx_description
1 polymer ?
#
loop_
_entity_poly.entity_id
_entity_poly.type
_entity_poly.pdbx_seq_one_letter_code
_entity_poly.pdbx_strand_id
1 'polypeptide(L)'
;DGTDLFFARQLVNERLQVAREQLPDGIETAMGPISTGLGEIFLWTVEAEDGARKDDGTPYTPTDLRVIQDWIIKPQLRNVPGVAEINTIGGFAKEYQIAPDPKRLAAYNLTLNDL
;
A
#
# COMPACT_ATOMS: atom_id res chain seq x y z
N ASP A 1 10.87 29.27 -3.56
CA ASP A 1 11.27 29.02 -4.96
C ASP A 1 12.75 29.25 -5.15
N GLY A 2 13.45 28.30 -5.77
CA GLY A 2 14.85 28.47 -6.19
C GLY A 2 15.84 27.36 -5.77
N THR A 3 15.48 26.49 -4.82
CA THR A 3 16.33 25.36 -4.45
C THR A 3 16.18 24.22 -5.45
N ASP A 4 17.30 23.71 -5.98
CA ASP A 4 17.28 22.54 -6.85
C ASP A 4 16.67 21.34 -6.13
N LEU A 5 15.69 20.70 -6.80
CA LEU A 5 14.90 19.63 -6.21
C LEU A 5 15.77 18.40 -5.90
N PHE A 6 16.70 18.04 -6.80
CA PHE A 6 17.54 16.87 -6.62
C PHE A 6 18.55 17.10 -5.50
N PHE A 7 19.10 18.31 -5.39
CA PHE A 7 19.95 18.74 -4.28
C PHE A 7 19.21 18.69 -2.94
N ALA A 8 17.99 19.23 -2.87
CA ALA A 8 17.19 19.16 -1.65
C ALA A 8 16.90 17.70 -1.24
N ARG A 9 16.57 16.83 -2.21
CA ARG A 9 16.36 15.40 -1.95
C ARG A 9 17.64 14.71 -1.49
N GLN A 10 18.79 15.02 -2.08
CA GLN A 10 20.07 14.47 -1.63
C GLN A 10 20.32 14.80 -0.15
N LEU A 11 20.16 16.07 0.23
CA LEU A 11 20.35 16.49 1.62
C LEU A 11 19.36 15.79 2.57
N VAL A 12 18.10 15.63 2.18
CA VAL A 12 17.11 14.89 2.96
C VAL A 12 17.51 13.41 3.06
N ASN A 13 18.03 12.79 2.00
CA ASN A 13 18.48 11.39 2.03
C ASN A 13 19.61 11.18 3.04
N GLU A 14 20.59 12.09 3.05
CA GLU A 14 21.70 12.07 4.01
C GLU A 14 21.18 12.15 5.45
N ARG A 15 20.20 13.03 5.71
CA ARG A 15 19.56 13.13 7.04
C ARG A 15 18.73 11.89 7.38
N LEU A 16 18.04 11.30 6.41
CA LEU A 16 17.22 10.11 6.60
C LEU A 16 18.08 8.91 7.03
N GLN A 17 19.28 8.75 6.45
CA GLN A 17 20.22 7.70 6.81
C GLN A 17 20.69 7.83 8.27
N VAL A 18 21.07 9.04 8.71
CA VAL A 18 21.47 9.30 10.10
C VAL A 18 20.31 9.07 11.07
N ALA A 19 19.09 9.49 10.70
CA ALA A 19 17.91 9.31 11.55
C ALA A 19 17.52 7.84 11.71
N ARG A 20 17.84 6.97 10.74
CA ARG A 20 17.50 5.54 10.76
C ARG A 20 18.05 4.81 11.98
N GLU A 21 19.24 5.21 12.45
CA GLU A 21 19.90 4.63 13.62
C GLU A 21 19.19 4.98 14.95
N GLN A 22 18.32 5.98 14.93
CA GLN A 22 17.57 6.45 16.11
C GLN A 22 16.14 5.93 16.14
N LEU A 23 15.73 5.14 15.13
CA LEU A 23 14.39 4.59 15.04
C LEU A 23 14.29 3.27 15.81
N PRO A 24 13.13 2.98 16.42
CA PRO A 24 12.83 1.66 16.97
C PRO A 24 12.97 0.55 15.91
N ASP A 25 13.28 -0.65 16.40
CA ASP A 25 13.33 -1.85 15.56
C ASP A 25 12.01 -2.06 14.81
N GLY A 26 12.11 -2.40 13.53
CA GLY A 26 10.97 -2.66 12.66
C GLY A 26 10.35 -1.43 11.97
N ILE A 27 10.87 -0.22 12.19
CA ILE A 27 10.45 0.97 11.44
C ILE A 27 11.35 1.19 10.23
N GLU A 28 10.74 1.22 9.04
CA GLU A 28 11.42 1.61 7.81
C GLU A 28 11.08 3.04 7.41
N THR A 29 12.10 3.80 7.03
CA THR A 29 11.94 5.13 6.44
C THR A 29 12.30 5.11 4.96
N ALA A 30 11.50 5.82 4.17
CA ALA A 30 11.72 6.01 2.75
C ALA A 30 11.44 7.45 2.34
N MET A 31 12.10 7.90 1.28
CA MET A 31 11.83 9.20 0.70
C MET A 31 10.54 9.18 -0.11
N GLY A 32 9.67 10.16 0.12
CA GLY A 32 8.44 10.31 -0.68
C GLY A 32 8.74 10.59 -2.16
N PRO A 33 7.76 10.37 -3.05
CA PRO A 33 7.92 10.61 -4.48
C PRO A 33 8.16 12.09 -4.81
N ILE A 34 8.57 12.36 -6.05
CA ILE A 34 8.65 13.72 -6.58
C ILE A 34 7.24 14.12 -7.04
N SER A 35 6.43 14.63 -6.12
CA SER A 35 5.09 15.17 -6.43
C SER A 35 4.81 16.42 -5.59
N THR A 36 3.84 17.22 -6.04
CA THR A 36 3.29 18.35 -5.28
C THR A 36 1.79 18.14 -5.10
N GLY A 37 1.16 18.83 -4.16
CA GLY A 37 -0.30 18.79 -3.96
C GLY A 37 -1.12 19.37 -5.13
N LEU A 38 -0.47 19.95 -6.15
CA LEU A 38 -1.09 20.40 -7.41
C LEU A 38 -0.90 19.39 -8.55
N GLY A 39 -0.30 18.22 -8.28
CA GLY A 39 -0.01 17.18 -9.27
C GLY A 39 -1.13 16.18 -9.50
N GLU A 40 -2.28 16.32 -8.84
CA GLU A 40 -3.46 15.50 -9.10
C GLU A 40 -4.08 15.90 -10.44
N ILE A 41 -3.82 15.09 -11.46
CA ILE A 41 -4.27 15.37 -12.84
C ILE A 41 -5.54 14.60 -13.23
N PHE A 42 -5.86 13.51 -12.54
CA PHE A 42 -6.98 12.65 -12.90
C PHE A 42 -7.49 11.84 -11.69
N LEU A 43 -8.81 11.66 -11.62
CA LEU A 43 -9.48 10.84 -10.62
C LEU A 43 -10.37 9.81 -11.32
N TRP A 44 -10.38 8.57 -10.83
CA TRP A 44 -11.21 7.50 -11.37
C TRP A 44 -11.77 6.62 -10.26
N THR A 45 -12.85 5.91 -10.57
CA THR A 45 -13.42 4.85 -9.75
C THR A 45 -13.23 3.51 -10.45
N VAL A 46 -13.14 2.45 -9.65
CA VAL A 46 -13.15 1.07 -10.12
C VAL A 46 -14.43 0.46 -9.61
N GLU A 47 -15.33 0.10 -10.53
CA GLU A 47 -16.67 -0.37 -10.23
C GLU A 47 -16.91 -1.71 -10.94
N ALA A 48 -17.69 -2.57 -10.31
CA ALA A 48 -18.17 -3.79 -10.93
C ALA A 48 -19.50 -3.50 -11.64
N GLU A 49 -19.64 -3.96 -12.87
CA GLU A 49 -20.93 -3.90 -13.58
C GLU A 49 -22.01 -4.69 -12.86
N ASP A 50 -23.27 -4.33 -13.08
CA ASP A 50 -24.41 -5.03 -12.49
C ASP A 50 -24.41 -6.51 -12.88
N GLY A 51 -24.39 -7.37 -11.85
CA GLY A 51 -24.36 -8.82 -12.03
C GLY A 51 -22.98 -9.39 -12.38
N ALA A 52 -21.92 -8.57 -12.44
CA ALA A 52 -20.54 -9.05 -12.60
C ALA A 52 -20.16 -9.99 -11.45
N ARG A 53 -19.57 -11.13 -11.82
CA ARG A 53 -19.16 -12.18 -10.89
C ARG A 53 -17.71 -12.55 -11.13
N LYS A 54 -17.03 -12.92 -10.06
CA LYS A 54 -15.71 -13.55 -10.11
C LYS A 54 -15.84 -14.96 -10.69
N ASP A 55 -14.69 -15.56 -10.99
CA ASP A 55 -14.60 -16.93 -11.51
C ASP A 55 -15.26 -17.98 -10.58
N ASP A 56 -15.30 -17.70 -9.27
CA ASP A 56 -15.97 -18.53 -8.26
C ASP A 56 -17.48 -18.30 -8.15
N GLY A 57 -18.05 -17.43 -9.00
CA GLY A 57 -19.48 -17.10 -9.03
C GLY A 57 -19.94 -16.08 -7.98
N THR A 58 -19.06 -15.64 -7.08
CA THR A 58 -19.39 -14.62 -6.06
C THR A 58 -19.30 -13.21 -6.63
N PRO A 59 -20.09 -12.23 -6.11
CA PRO A 59 -19.99 -10.84 -6.54
C PRO A 59 -18.65 -10.23 -6.13
N TYR A 60 -18.23 -9.19 -6.85
CA TYR A 60 -17.06 -8.39 -6.48
C TYR A 60 -17.30 -7.59 -5.21
N THR A 61 -16.34 -7.65 -4.28
CA THR A 61 -16.34 -6.85 -3.06
C THR A 61 -15.42 -5.63 -3.20
N PRO A 62 -15.53 -4.61 -2.32
CA PRO A 62 -14.58 -3.49 -2.30
C PRO A 62 -13.11 -3.92 -2.13
N THR A 63 -12.86 -5.04 -1.42
CA THR A 63 -11.52 -5.63 -1.29
C THR A 63 -11.03 -6.19 -2.63
N ASP A 64 -11.89 -6.87 -3.38
CA ASP A 64 -11.54 -7.41 -4.71
C ASP A 64 -11.20 -6.26 -5.69
N LEU A 65 -12.01 -5.21 -5.70
CA LEU A 65 -11.78 -4.03 -6.54
C LEU A 65 -10.49 -3.29 -6.14
N ARG A 66 -10.21 -3.20 -4.83
CA ARG A 66 -8.95 -2.65 -4.34
C ARG A 66 -7.74 -3.47 -4.78
N VAL A 67 -7.85 -4.80 -4.76
CA VAL A 67 -6.80 -5.70 -5.28
C VAL A 67 -6.56 -5.46 -6.76
N ILE A 68 -7.62 -5.36 -7.58
CA ILE A 68 -7.50 -5.06 -9.02
C ILE A 68 -6.80 -3.72 -9.23
N GLN A 69 -7.24 -2.67 -8.51
CA GLN A 69 -6.64 -1.35 -8.60
C GLN A 69 -5.14 -1.36 -8.25
N ASP A 70 -4.77 -1.98 -7.14
CA ASP A 70 -3.39 -1.93 -6.63
C ASP A 70 -2.43 -2.87 -7.40
N TRP A 71 -2.91 -4.01 -7.91
CA TRP A 71 -2.07 -5.05 -8.51
C TRP A 71 -2.18 -5.17 -10.03
N ILE A 72 -3.20 -4.59 -10.66
CA ILE A 72 -3.39 -4.65 -12.12
C ILE A 72 -3.31 -3.25 -12.72
N ILE A 73 -4.15 -2.32 -12.26
CA ILE A 73 -4.28 -0.98 -12.86
C ILE A 73 -3.06 -0.11 -12.54
N LYS A 74 -2.75 0.05 -11.24
CA LYS A 74 -1.67 0.91 -10.76
C LYS A 74 -0.28 0.53 -11.33
N PRO A 75 0.12 -0.76 -11.42
CA PRO A 75 1.39 -1.13 -12.03
C PRO A 75 1.48 -0.79 -13.52
N GLN A 76 0.38 -0.89 -14.27
CA GLN A 76 0.37 -0.55 -15.69
C GLN A 76 0.48 0.96 -15.90
N LEU A 77 -0.28 1.75 -15.13
CA LEU A 77 -0.28 3.21 -15.24
C LEU A 77 1.03 3.86 -14.79
N ARG A 78 1.79 3.23 -13.87
CA ARG A 78 3.14 3.69 -13.50
C ARG A 78 4.12 3.72 -14.66
N ASN A 79 3.86 2.99 -15.75
CA ASN A 79 4.71 3.00 -16.93
C ASN A 79 4.39 4.16 -17.90
N VAL A 80 3.33 4.94 -17.64
CA VAL A 80 2.96 6.07 -18.49
C VAL A 80 3.92 7.24 -18.22
N PRO A 81 4.59 7.79 -19.26
CA PRO A 81 5.49 8.93 -19.09
C PRO A 81 4.81 10.11 -18.39
N GLY A 82 5.47 10.66 -17.38
CA GLY A 82 4.95 11.78 -16.59
C GLY A 82 4.10 11.40 -15.38
N VAL A 83 3.78 10.12 -15.17
CA VAL A 83 3.10 9.65 -13.96
C VAL A 83 4.12 9.44 -12.84
N ALA A 84 4.09 10.31 -11.83
CA ALA A 84 4.96 10.20 -10.66
C ALA A 84 4.38 9.29 -9.57
N GLU A 85 3.06 9.33 -9.37
CA GLU A 85 2.37 8.59 -8.32
C GLU A 85 0.91 8.31 -8.70
N ILE A 86 0.34 7.27 -8.09
CA ILE A 86 -1.07 6.91 -8.16
C ILE A 86 -1.52 6.58 -6.74
N ASN A 87 -2.47 7.36 -6.23
CA ASN A 87 -3.02 7.17 -4.88
C ASN A 87 -4.35 6.41 -4.97
N THR A 88 -4.53 5.45 -4.07
CA THR A 88 -5.77 4.66 -4.01
C THR A 88 -6.57 5.06 -2.79
N ILE A 89 -7.81 5.50 -3.00
CA ILE A 89 -8.75 5.92 -1.95
C ILE A 89 -9.89 4.91 -1.88
N GLY A 90 -10.23 4.47 -0.66
CA GLY A 90 -11.32 3.51 -0.44
C GLY A 90 -10.96 2.05 -0.76
N GLY A 91 -11.93 1.17 -0.55
CA GLY A 91 -11.71 -0.29 -0.51
C GLY A 91 -10.92 -0.72 0.73
N PHE A 92 -10.69 -2.03 0.86
CA PHE A 92 -9.92 -2.59 1.97
C PHE A 92 -8.67 -3.29 1.43
N ALA A 93 -7.52 -3.06 2.07
CA ALA A 93 -6.33 -3.83 1.77
C ALA A 93 -6.60 -5.30 2.10
N LYS A 94 -6.17 -6.22 1.21
CA LYS A 94 -6.32 -7.64 1.47
C LYS A 94 -5.28 -8.06 2.51
N GLU A 95 -5.77 -8.42 3.69
CA GLU A 95 -4.95 -8.88 4.80
C GLU A 95 -5.34 -10.31 5.19
N TYR A 96 -4.33 -11.13 5.50
CA TYR A 96 -4.53 -12.46 6.04
C TYR A 96 -4.34 -12.38 7.56
N GLN A 97 -5.45 -12.35 8.29
CA GLN A 97 -5.41 -12.36 9.74
C GLN A 97 -5.34 -13.80 10.25
N ILE A 98 -4.25 -14.12 10.94
CA ILE A 98 -4.15 -15.34 11.73
C ILE A 98 -4.65 -15.01 13.14
N ALA A 99 -5.82 -15.51 13.51
CA ALA A 99 -6.45 -15.29 14.81
C ALA A 99 -6.71 -16.64 15.53
N PRO A 100 -5.68 -17.23 16.16
CA PRO A 100 -5.80 -18.50 16.87
C PRO A 100 -6.67 -18.37 18.12
N ASP A 101 -7.44 -19.41 18.46
CA ASP A 101 -8.20 -19.45 19.71
C ASP A 101 -7.29 -19.88 20.89
N PRO A 102 -7.05 -19.01 21.89
CA PRO A 102 -6.19 -19.32 23.02
C PRO A 102 -6.65 -20.54 23.82
N LYS A 103 -7.96 -20.80 23.90
CA LYS A 103 -8.50 -21.97 24.62
C LYS A 103 -8.17 -23.25 23.90
N ARG A 104 -8.21 -23.24 22.56
CA ARG A 104 -7.82 -24.40 21.75
C ARG A 104 -6.33 -24.66 21.84
N LEU A 105 -5.49 -23.62 21.78
CA LEU A 105 -4.04 -23.76 21.97
C LEU A 105 -3.73 -24.44 23.31
N ALA A 106 -4.33 -23.94 24.41
CA ALA A 106 -4.16 -24.52 25.74
C ALA A 106 -4.61 -25.99 25.82
N ALA A 107 -5.71 -26.36 25.15
CA ALA A 107 -6.20 -27.75 25.12
C ALA A 107 -5.22 -28.71 24.41
N TYR A 108 -4.41 -28.21 23.48
CA TYR A 108 -3.34 -28.96 22.81
C TYR A 108 -1.96 -28.75 23.45
N ASN A 109 -1.90 -28.09 24.61
CA ASN A 109 -0.65 -27.71 25.29
C ASN A 109 0.31 -26.90 24.39
N LEU A 110 -0.26 -26.04 23.53
CA LEU A 110 0.44 -25.10 22.66
C LEU A 110 0.34 -23.67 23.22
N THR A 111 1.32 -22.85 22.86
CA THR A 111 1.38 -21.41 23.12
C THR A 111 1.29 -20.62 21.81
N LEU A 112 1.11 -19.30 21.90
CA LEU A 112 1.12 -18.45 20.71
C LEU A 112 2.47 -18.45 19.98
N ASN A 113 3.56 -18.76 20.69
CA ASN A 113 4.91 -18.85 20.12
C ASN A 113 5.15 -20.15 19.35
N ASP A 114 4.25 -21.14 19.46
CA ASP A 114 4.34 -22.43 18.75
C ASP A 114 3.65 -22.40 17.37
N LEU A 115 3.17 -21.23 16.95
CA LEU A 115 2.47 -20.99 15.68
C LEU A 115 3.39 -20.39 14.60
#